data_AF-A0A968JJH7-F1
#
_entry.id   AF-A0A968JJH7-F1
#
_cell.length_a   1.000
_cell.length_b   1.000
_cell.length_c   1.000
_cell.angle_alpha   90.00
_cell.angle_beta   90.00
_cell.angle_gamma   90.00
#
_symmetry.space_group_name_H-M   'P 1'
#
loop_
_entity.id
_entity.type
_entity.pdbx_description
1 polymer ?
#
loop_
_entity_poly.entity_id
_entity_poly.type
_entity_poly.pdbx_seq_one_letter_code
_entity_poly.pdbx_strand_id
1 'polypeptide(L)'
;MTTIVLLLVCGLSHAQNCASLIAEDKTIKDINILRMHPTTLVVRGNYSYALTLQNETKGVVAKVISKAGELLNRDDEVIFMDVNQVRKSYRFVETGNNSNNGGTPISENILQLDLDAAKWLASTSIVTIYIKNNVENQMRKFTVIENRQQELKQMAVCFVEKLNPDFVNDVKVDADVKSMALTSPSTDIAESPSSSNNATKTASPNTDGEVKDLQAQLQSTKQQLRIEIEEEKKKATENKIENPRRNQRLQKRCHRPEKCFCTRSARGKTKSQQEIEEARKALAKAIEDAKAKADNELEQINLNVQEARQKASAAIETAKLESAKEVAATRESAAKEVQAVKEKMDNGKIRIYR
;
A
#
# COMPACT_ATOMS: atom_id res chain seq x y z
N MET A 1 1.18 -60.54 -22.24
CA MET A 1 0.08 -59.57 -22.13
C MET A 1 0.46 -58.57 -21.06
N THR A 2 0.46 -57.30 -21.44
CA THR A 2 1.04 -56.14 -20.80
C THR A 2 0.15 -55.61 -19.67
N THR A 3 0.65 -55.61 -18.44
CA THR A 3 -0.01 -54.96 -17.29
C THR A 3 0.53 -53.54 -17.17
N ILE A 4 -0.29 -52.56 -17.55
CA ILE A 4 0.00 -51.14 -17.49
C ILE A 4 -0.09 -50.68 -16.02
N VAL A 5 1.03 -50.21 -15.48
CA VAL A 5 1.11 -49.50 -14.20
C VAL A 5 0.68 -48.05 -14.42
N LEU A 6 -0.54 -47.72 -13.98
CA LEU A 6 -1.04 -46.35 -13.96
C LEU A 6 -0.49 -45.63 -12.72
N LEU A 7 0.67 -44.98 -12.88
CA LEU A 7 1.22 -44.03 -11.91
C LEU A 7 0.36 -42.76 -11.92
N LEU A 8 -0.63 -42.71 -11.03
CA LEU A 8 -1.37 -41.48 -10.73
C LEU A 8 -0.45 -40.57 -9.88
N VAL A 9 0.34 -39.74 -10.55
CA VAL A 9 1.06 -38.63 -9.91
C VAL A 9 0.01 -37.62 -9.46
N CYS A 10 -0.46 -37.76 -8.23
CA CYS A 10 -1.22 -36.74 -7.54
C CYS A 10 -0.25 -35.61 -7.17
N GLY A 11 0.05 -34.75 -8.15
CA GLY A 11 0.67 -33.46 -7.90
C GLY A 11 -0.29 -32.66 -7.03
N LEU A 12 -0.07 -32.67 -5.72
CA LEU A 12 -0.64 -31.72 -4.77
C LEU A 12 -0.10 -30.34 -5.13
N SER A 13 -0.74 -29.72 -6.13
CA SER A 13 -0.75 -28.28 -6.31
C SER A 13 -1.25 -27.69 -5.00
N HIS A 14 -0.33 -27.28 -4.14
CA HIS A 14 -0.61 -26.31 -3.10
C HIS A 14 -0.88 -24.99 -3.81
N ALA A 15 -2.04 -24.86 -4.43
CA ALA A 15 -2.64 -23.56 -4.63
C ALA A 15 -3.00 -23.07 -3.22
N GLN A 16 -2.01 -22.54 -2.51
CA GLN A 16 -2.28 -21.77 -1.31
C GLN A 16 -3.22 -20.65 -1.76
N ASN A 17 -4.41 -20.62 -1.17
CA ASN A 17 -5.46 -19.73 -1.64
C ASN A 17 -5.09 -18.28 -1.32
N CYS A 18 -4.40 -17.61 -2.25
CA CYS A 18 -3.97 -16.22 -2.09
C CYS A 18 -5.13 -15.23 -1.94
N ALA A 19 -6.37 -15.63 -2.24
CA ALA A 19 -7.53 -14.75 -2.17
C ALA A 19 -7.75 -14.14 -0.78
N SER A 20 -7.40 -14.84 0.31
CA SER A 20 -7.55 -14.31 1.67
C SER A 20 -6.46 -13.30 2.07
N LEU A 21 -5.36 -13.23 1.31
CA LEU A 21 -4.24 -12.33 1.57
C LEU A 21 -4.27 -11.09 0.68
N ILE A 22 -5.10 -11.07 -0.36
CA ILE A 22 -5.24 -9.97 -1.30
C ILE A 22 -6.36 -9.05 -0.83
N ALA A 23 -6.01 -7.80 -0.56
CA ALA A 23 -6.97 -6.75 -0.22
C ALA A 23 -7.56 -6.09 -1.47
N GLU A 24 -6.76 -5.97 -2.54
CA GLU A 24 -7.17 -5.34 -3.80
C GLU A 24 -6.35 -5.92 -4.95
N ASP A 25 -7.01 -6.29 -6.05
CA ASP A 25 -6.37 -6.71 -7.31
C ASP A 25 -7.21 -6.19 -8.46
N LYS A 26 -6.68 -5.22 -9.20
CA LYS A 26 -7.34 -4.62 -10.36
C LYS A 26 -6.34 -4.06 -11.35
N THR A 27 -6.66 -4.13 -12.64
CA THR A 27 -5.85 -3.50 -13.68
C THR A 27 -6.55 -2.25 -14.18
N ILE A 28 -5.89 -1.09 -14.09
CA ILE A 28 -6.41 0.20 -14.56
C ILE A 28 -5.36 0.83 -15.46
N LYS A 29 -5.71 1.10 -16.73
CA LYS A 29 -4.85 1.82 -17.69
C LYS A 29 -3.41 1.26 -17.73
N ASP A 30 -3.31 -0.05 -17.96
CA ASP A 30 -2.03 -0.77 -18.09
C ASP A 30 -1.14 -0.75 -16.82
N ILE A 31 -1.75 -0.58 -15.65
CA ILE A 31 -1.08 -0.73 -14.36
C ILE A 31 -1.87 -1.75 -13.53
N ASN A 32 -1.19 -2.78 -13.03
CA ASN A 32 -1.77 -3.73 -12.10
C ASN A 32 -1.69 -3.18 -10.68
N ILE A 33 -2.81 -2.73 -10.13
CA ILE A 33 -2.91 -2.30 -8.74
C ILE A 33 -3.17 -3.54 -7.89
N LEU A 34 -2.14 -3.99 -7.18
CA LEU A 34 -2.19 -5.16 -6.31
C LEU A 34 -1.81 -4.75 -4.89
N ARG A 35 -2.67 -5.04 -3.91
CA ARG A 35 -2.44 -4.73 -2.50
C ARG A 35 -2.75 -5.94 -1.65
N MET A 36 -1.80 -6.31 -0.80
CA MET A 36 -2.00 -7.38 0.19
C MET A 36 -2.67 -6.86 1.46
N HIS A 37 -3.17 -7.76 2.30
CA HIS A 37 -3.52 -7.43 3.68
C HIS A 37 -2.25 -7.24 4.55
N PRO A 38 -2.29 -6.37 5.58
CA PRO A 38 -1.14 -6.16 6.45
C PRO A 38 -0.74 -7.41 7.22
N THR A 39 0.55 -7.74 7.21
CA THR A 39 1.14 -8.84 7.98
C THR A 39 1.97 -8.28 9.13
N THR A 40 1.70 -8.72 10.37
CA THR A 40 2.45 -8.24 11.54
C THR A 40 3.77 -8.97 11.64
N LEU A 41 4.89 -8.26 11.66
CA LEU A 41 6.23 -8.85 11.69
C LEU A 41 6.79 -8.92 13.11
N VAL A 42 6.54 -7.87 13.91
CA VAL A 42 7.12 -7.71 15.24
C VAL A 42 6.02 -7.26 16.20
N VAL A 43 5.93 -7.93 17.35
CA VAL A 43 5.14 -7.48 18.50
C VAL A 43 6.05 -7.55 19.72
N ARG A 44 6.26 -6.41 20.39
CA ARG A 44 7.10 -6.32 21.58
C ARG A 44 6.43 -5.39 22.59
N GLY A 45 5.95 -5.97 23.69
CA GLY A 45 5.24 -5.23 24.72
C GLY A 45 4.02 -4.52 24.14
N ASN A 46 4.06 -3.19 24.13
CA ASN A 46 2.95 -2.34 23.69
C ASN A 46 3.08 -1.82 22.25
N TYR A 47 4.15 -2.15 21.52
CA TYR A 47 4.33 -1.71 20.14
C TYR A 47 4.41 -2.87 19.16
N SER A 48 4.08 -2.58 17.90
CA SER A 48 4.10 -3.56 16.81
C SER A 48 4.47 -2.91 15.48
N TYR A 49 5.14 -3.69 14.63
CA TYR A 49 5.43 -3.33 13.24
C TYR A 49 4.75 -4.33 12.31
N ALA A 50 4.01 -3.82 11.33
CA ALA A 50 3.40 -4.60 10.26
C ALA A 50 3.86 -4.09 8.89
N LEU A 51 3.74 -4.95 7.88
CA LEU A 51 4.14 -4.67 6.52
C LEU A 51 3.04 -5.10 5.55
N THR A 52 2.83 -4.31 4.50
CA THR A 52 1.91 -4.60 3.41
C THR A 52 2.63 -4.44 2.08
N LEU A 53 2.67 -5.48 1.25
CA LEU A 53 3.18 -5.38 -0.12
C LEU A 53 2.12 -4.79 -1.05
N GLN A 54 2.53 -3.84 -1.89
CA GLN A 54 1.67 -3.11 -2.79
C GLN A 54 2.38 -2.85 -4.12
N ASN A 55 1.66 -2.97 -5.24
CA ASN A 55 2.06 -2.42 -6.53
C ASN A 55 1.07 -1.32 -6.89
N GLU A 56 1.59 -0.14 -7.19
CA GLU A 56 0.80 1.02 -7.60
C GLU A 56 1.53 1.75 -8.74
N THR A 57 1.15 2.99 -9.04
CA THR A 57 1.78 3.80 -10.10
C THR A 57 3.28 4.05 -9.89
N LYS A 58 3.72 4.05 -8.63
CA LYS A 58 5.12 4.25 -8.22
C LYS A 58 5.94 2.95 -8.24
N GLY A 59 5.34 1.84 -8.66
CA GLY A 59 5.97 0.54 -8.68
C GLY A 59 5.70 -0.30 -7.45
N VAL A 60 6.60 -1.27 -7.22
CA VAL A 60 6.55 -2.19 -6.09
C VAL A 60 7.01 -1.48 -4.82
N VAL A 61 6.17 -1.46 -3.81
CA VAL A 61 6.48 -0.82 -2.52
C VAL A 61 5.99 -1.68 -1.36
N ALA A 62 6.54 -1.44 -0.18
CA ALA A 62 6.01 -1.95 1.07
C ALA A 62 5.51 -0.80 1.94
N LYS A 63 4.26 -0.84 2.34
CA LYS A 63 3.77 0.02 3.42
C LYS A 63 4.15 -0.60 4.75
N VAL A 64 4.94 0.12 5.55
CA VAL A 64 5.30 -0.26 6.91
C VAL A 64 4.42 0.51 7.89
N ILE A 65 3.76 -0.21 8.79
CA ILE A 65 2.87 0.34 9.81
C ILE A 65 3.53 0.13 11.18
N SER A 66 3.87 1.22 11.85
CA SER A 66 4.40 1.24 13.21
C SER A 66 3.29 1.71 14.16
N LYS A 67 2.90 0.86 15.11
CA LYS A 67 1.90 1.17 16.14
C LYS A 67 2.59 1.24 17.49
N ALA A 68 2.51 2.38 18.18
CA ALA A 68 3.27 2.69 19.39
C ALA A 68 4.80 2.55 19.25
N GLY A 69 5.30 2.34 18.04
CA GLY A 69 6.73 2.22 17.76
C GLY A 69 7.36 3.58 17.45
N GLU A 70 8.56 3.54 16.90
CA GLU A 70 9.25 4.74 16.43
C GLU A 70 8.52 5.38 15.25
N LEU A 71 8.70 6.71 15.15
CA LEU A 71 8.36 7.46 13.96
C LEU A 71 9.40 7.14 12.88
N LEU A 72 8.93 6.72 11.71
CA LEU A 72 9.79 6.40 10.57
C LEU A 72 9.83 7.65 9.68
N ASN A 73 11.03 8.15 9.40
CA ASN A 73 11.23 9.33 8.57
C ASN A 73 11.56 8.93 7.13
N ARG A 74 11.48 9.89 6.22
CA ARG A 74 12.07 9.74 4.89
C ARG A 74 13.57 9.49 5.03
N ASP A 75 14.10 8.65 4.15
CA ASP A 75 15.49 8.20 4.09
C ASP A 75 15.95 7.29 5.23
N ASP A 76 15.10 7.01 6.24
CA ASP A 76 15.34 5.90 7.17
C ASP A 76 15.33 4.57 6.40
N GLU A 77 15.93 3.52 6.97
CA GLU A 77 16.12 2.24 6.30
C GLU A 77 15.49 1.08 7.07
N VAL A 78 14.93 0.12 6.32
CA VAL A 78 14.61 -1.21 6.83
C VAL A 78 15.59 -2.19 6.21
N ILE A 79 16.32 -2.91 7.06
CA ILE A 79 17.25 -3.95 6.64
C ILE A 79 16.64 -5.29 7.00
N PHE A 80 16.29 -6.07 5.99
CA PHE A 80 15.86 -7.45 6.17
C PHE A 80 17.09 -8.35 6.16
N MET A 81 17.14 -9.30 7.08
CA MET A 81 18.17 -10.34 7.14
C MET A 81 17.51 -11.70 7.09
N ASP A 82 17.93 -12.50 6.12
CA ASP A 82 17.37 -13.83 5.92
C ASP A 82 18.06 -14.90 6.79
N VAL A 83 17.54 -16.12 6.70
CA VAL A 83 18.09 -17.29 7.41
C VAL A 83 19.57 -17.56 7.05
N ASN A 84 20.01 -17.17 5.86
CA ASN A 84 21.39 -17.29 5.38
C ASN A 84 22.27 -16.11 5.79
N GLN A 85 21.77 -15.21 6.66
CA GLN A 85 22.44 -13.98 7.09
C GLN A 85 22.69 -12.97 5.96
N VAL A 86 22.03 -13.10 4.81
CA VAL A 86 22.09 -12.13 3.73
C VAL A 86 21.23 -10.93 4.10
N ARG A 87 21.82 -9.73 4.03
CA ARG A 87 21.17 -8.47 4.39
C ARG A 87 20.81 -7.66 3.16
N LYS A 88 19.56 -7.22 3.09
CA LYS A 88 19.10 -6.27 2.08
C LYS A 88 18.45 -5.06 2.74
N SER A 89 18.93 -3.87 2.38
CA SER A 89 18.49 -2.58 2.91
C SER A 89 17.59 -1.87 1.92
N TYR A 90 16.46 -1.37 2.41
CA TYR A 90 15.49 -0.63 1.62
C TYR A 90 15.17 0.69 2.32
N ARG A 91 14.90 1.73 1.55
CA ARG A 91 14.73 3.10 2.07
C ARG A 91 13.28 3.56 2.06
N PHE A 92 12.91 4.30 3.10
CA PHE A 92 11.63 5.01 3.11
C PHE A 92 11.68 6.18 2.16
N VAL A 93 10.85 6.16 1.13
CA VAL A 93 10.76 7.23 0.13
C VAL A 93 9.80 8.33 0.54
N GLU A 94 8.86 8.02 1.44
CA GLU A 94 7.84 8.96 1.91
C GLU A 94 7.69 8.92 3.43
N THR A 95 7.62 10.11 4.02
CA THR A 95 7.07 10.28 5.37
C THR A 95 5.58 10.10 5.25
N GLY A 96 5.05 8.94 5.63
CA GLY A 96 3.65 8.68 5.43
C GLY A 96 2.77 9.18 6.59
N ASN A 97 1.56 8.67 6.66
CA ASN A 97 0.52 9.26 7.49
C ASN A 97 0.68 8.89 8.96
N ASN A 98 0.75 9.91 9.80
CA ASN A 98 0.61 9.76 11.24
C ASN A 98 -0.86 9.90 11.63
N SER A 99 -1.37 8.88 12.31
CA SER A 99 -2.70 8.83 12.89
C SER A 99 -2.62 8.40 14.35
N ASN A 100 -3.75 8.46 15.05
CA ASN A 100 -3.86 8.00 16.42
C ASN A 100 -5.13 7.15 16.54
N ASN A 101 -5.00 5.94 17.10
CA ASN A 101 -6.13 5.05 17.37
C ASN A 101 -6.18 4.77 18.88
N GLY A 102 -7.21 5.29 19.55
CA GLY A 102 -7.41 5.08 20.99
C GLY A 102 -6.25 5.58 21.86
N GLY A 103 -5.62 6.70 21.49
CA GLY A 103 -4.44 7.25 22.18
C GLY A 103 -3.11 6.64 21.73
N THR A 104 -3.12 5.57 20.95
CA THR A 104 -1.92 4.92 20.42
C THR A 104 -1.48 5.56 19.09
N PRO A 105 -0.25 6.09 18.99
CA PRO A 105 0.24 6.65 17.74
C PRO A 105 0.46 5.53 16.71
N ILE A 106 0.05 5.78 15.47
CA ILE A 106 0.26 4.89 14.32
C ILE A 106 0.92 5.72 13.21
N SER A 107 2.08 5.29 12.75
CA SER A 107 2.72 5.82 11.56
C SER A 107 2.70 4.79 10.44
N GLU A 108 2.27 5.21 9.25
CA GLU A 108 2.36 4.43 8.03
C GLU A 108 3.41 5.06 7.13
N ASN A 109 4.38 4.31 6.61
CA ASN A 109 5.44 4.83 5.75
C ASN A 109 5.64 3.93 4.54
N ILE A 110 6.13 4.50 3.43
CA ILE A 110 6.34 3.76 2.18
C ILE A 110 7.82 3.45 2.00
N LEU A 111 8.13 2.16 2.03
CA LEU A 111 9.43 1.58 1.75
C LEU A 111 9.49 1.26 0.25
N GLN A 112 10.46 1.81 -0.46
CA GLN A 112 10.63 1.50 -1.88
C GLN A 112 11.25 0.11 -2.03
N LEU A 113 10.59 -0.74 -2.81
CA LEU A 113 11.06 -2.05 -3.20
C LEU A 113 11.17 -2.12 -4.73
N ASP A 114 11.67 -3.24 -5.23
CA ASP A 114 11.63 -3.61 -6.64
C ASP A 114 11.11 -5.05 -6.79
N LEU A 115 10.94 -5.49 -8.03
CA LEU A 115 10.51 -6.86 -8.33
C LEU A 115 11.47 -7.92 -7.76
N ASP A 116 12.76 -7.62 -7.74
CA ASP A 116 13.78 -8.55 -7.24
C ASP A 116 13.71 -8.69 -5.72
N ALA A 117 13.39 -7.60 -5.00
CA ALA A 117 13.08 -7.62 -3.57
C ALA A 117 11.85 -8.46 -3.26
N ALA A 118 10.77 -8.30 -4.02
CA ALA A 118 9.55 -9.09 -3.82
C ALA A 118 9.81 -10.59 -4.03
N LYS A 119 10.56 -10.96 -5.08
CA LYS A 119 10.99 -12.34 -5.34
C LYS A 119 11.92 -12.88 -4.25
N TRP A 120 12.84 -12.06 -3.75
CA TRP A 120 13.71 -12.45 -2.64
C TRP A 120 12.91 -12.73 -1.37
N LEU A 121 11.99 -11.84 -0.98
CA LEU A 121 11.09 -12.05 0.16
C LEU A 121 10.20 -13.29 0.01
N ALA A 122 9.83 -13.66 -1.22
CA ALA A 122 9.05 -14.86 -1.52
C ALA A 122 9.89 -16.16 -1.43
N SER A 123 11.20 -16.09 -1.71
CA SER A 123 12.06 -17.26 -1.78
C SER A 123 12.71 -17.63 -0.44
N THR A 124 13.04 -16.64 0.40
CA THR A 124 13.74 -16.85 1.67
C THR A 124 12.85 -16.58 2.88
N SER A 125 13.31 -17.00 4.07
CA SER A 125 12.66 -16.68 5.34
C SER A 125 13.44 -15.57 6.05
N ILE A 126 12.76 -14.46 6.36
CA ILE A 126 13.37 -13.32 7.05
C ILE A 126 13.37 -13.57 8.55
N VAL A 127 14.55 -13.72 9.14
CA VAL A 127 14.73 -14.03 10.57
C VAL A 127 14.93 -12.79 11.42
N THR A 128 15.42 -11.69 10.85
CA THR A 128 15.70 -10.46 11.57
C THR A 128 15.41 -9.24 10.71
N ILE A 129 14.87 -8.21 11.34
CA ILE A 129 14.63 -6.90 10.74
C ILE A 129 15.40 -5.87 11.56
N TYR A 130 16.12 -4.98 10.88
CA TYR A 130 16.68 -3.78 11.50
C TYR A 130 15.91 -2.56 10.99
N ILE A 131 15.54 -1.67 11.89
CA ILE A 131 15.05 -0.33 11.55
C ILE A 131 16.17 0.63 11.90
N LYS A 132 16.67 1.34 10.90
CA LYS A 132 17.77 2.30 11.05
C LYS A 132 17.21 3.71 10.87
N ASN A 133 17.24 4.47 11.95
CA ASN A 133 16.98 5.90 11.94
C ASN A 133 18.27 6.60 11.50
N ASN A 134 18.26 7.20 10.31
CA ASN A 134 19.42 7.88 9.74
C ASN A 134 19.60 9.31 10.29
N VAL A 135 18.57 9.88 10.93
CA VAL A 135 18.63 11.19 11.59
C VAL A 135 19.38 11.09 12.92
N GLU A 136 19.00 10.12 13.75
CA GLU A 136 19.61 9.87 15.07
C GLU A 136 20.78 8.88 15.01
N ASN A 137 21.01 8.25 13.85
CA ASN A 137 21.98 7.19 13.63
C ASN A 137 21.82 6.01 14.61
N GLN A 138 20.57 5.66 14.91
CA GLN A 138 20.22 4.53 15.77
C GLN A 138 19.71 3.36 14.93
N MET A 139 20.10 2.14 15.31
CA MET A 139 19.62 0.92 14.66
C MET A 139 18.98 0.01 15.70
N ARG A 140 17.71 -0.35 15.48
CA ARG A 140 16.98 -1.29 16.32
C ARG A 140 16.86 -2.63 15.63
N LYS A 141 17.27 -3.68 16.32
CA LYS A 141 17.20 -5.06 15.85
C LYS A 141 15.95 -5.75 16.40
N PHE A 142 15.20 -6.41 15.52
CA PHE A 142 14.06 -7.22 15.87
C PHE A 142 14.20 -8.62 15.30
N THR A 143 14.06 -9.63 16.15
CA THR A 143 13.92 -11.02 15.72
C THR A 143 12.48 -11.28 15.31
N VAL A 144 12.28 -11.83 14.13
CA VAL A 144 10.96 -12.25 13.63
C VAL A 144 10.73 -13.69 14.07
N ILE A 145 9.61 -13.96 14.74
CA ILE A 145 9.27 -15.32 15.18
C ILE A 145 8.81 -16.17 13.99
N GLU A 146 9.03 -17.49 14.06
CA GLU A 146 8.84 -18.42 12.93
C GLU A 146 7.48 -18.28 12.22
N ASN A 147 6.37 -18.25 12.96
CA ASN A 147 5.03 -18.06 12.37
C ASN A 147 4.94 -16.78 11.53
N ARG A 148 5.54 -15.67 11.99
CA ARG A 148 5.55 -14.40 11.24
C ARG A 148 6.50 -14.44 10.04
N GLN A 149 7.55 -15.25 10.10
CA GLN A 149 8.42 -15.48 8.93
C GLN A 149 7.63 -16.20 7.83
N GLN A 150 6.86 -17.22 8.21
CA GLN A 150 6.00 -17.97 7.28
C GLN A 150 4.90 -17.09 6.69
N GLU A 151 4.21 -16.29 7.51
CA GLU A 151 3.18 -15.35 7.04
C GLU A 151 3.76 -14.31 6.07
N LEU A 152 4.92 -13.71 6.39
CA LEU A 152 5.58 -12.75 5.49
C LEU A 152 5.96 -13.40 4.16
N LYS A 153 6.55 -14.61 4.22
CA LYS A 153 6.94 -15.36 3.03
C LYS A 153 5.70 -15.70 2.18
N GLN A 154 4.63 -16.16 2.81
CA GLN A 154 3.38 -16.51 2.12
C GLN A 154 2.74 -15.27 1.46
N MET A 155 2.73 -14.13 2.14
CA MET A 155 2.29 -12.86 1.54
C MET A 155 3.15 -12.50 0.33
N ALA A 156 4.48 -12.63 0.41
CA ALA A 156 5.38 -12.33 -0.70
C ALA A 156 5.22 -13.31 -1.89
N VAL A 157 5.06 -14.60 -1.63
CA VAL A 157 4.75 -15.61 -2.66
C VAL A 157 3.47 -15.25 -3.39
N CYS A 158 2.38 -15.03 -2.66
CA CYS A 158 1.10 -14.67 -3.25
C CYS A 158 1.16 -13.35 -4.02
N PHE A 159 1.91 -12.36 -3.52
CA PHE A 159 2.11 -11.11 -4.21
C PHE A 159 2.81 -11.33 -5.55
N VAL A 160 3.93 -12.06 -5.58
CA VAL A 160 4.69 -12.33 -6.81
C VAL A 160 3.89 -13.19 -7.81
N GLU A 161 3.11 -14.16 -7.34
CA GLU A 161 2.28 -15.02 -8.21
C GLU A 161 1.13 -14.26 -8.90
N LYS A 162 0.59 -13.22 -8.24
CA LYS A 162 -0.53 -12.43 -8.76
C LYS A 162 -0.11 -11.18 -9.50
N LEU A 163 1.10 -10.69 -9.22
CA LEU A 163 1.64 -9.53 -9.89
C LEU A 163 1.90 -9.84 -11.36
N ASN A 164 1.28 -9.07 -12.26
CA ASN A 164 1.57 -9.18 -13.68
C ASN A 164 2.82 -8.36 -14.03
N PRO A 165 3.96 -8.99 -14.41
CA PRO A 165 5.21 -8.28 -14.65
C PRO A 165 5.14 -7.26 -15.80
N ASP A 166 4.25 -7.45 -16.78
CA ASP A 166 4.12 -6.57 -17.94
C ASP A 166 3.46 -5.22 -17.58
N PHE A 167 2.79 -5.15 -16.43
CA PHE A 167 2.05 -3.98 -15.94
C PHE A 167 2.61 -3.44 -14.61
N VAL A 168 3.92 -3.66 -14.38
CA VAL A 168 4.66 -3.17 -13.21
C VAL A 168 5.68 -2.12 -13.64
N ASN A 169 5.63 -0.97 -12.97
CA ASN A 169 6.68 0.03 -13.07
C ASN A 169 7.83 -0.34 -12.11
N ASP A 170 8.79 -1.16 -12.56
CA ASP A 170 9.86 -1.65 -11.70
C ASP A 170 10.96 -0.60 -11.48
N VAL A 171 10.93 0.05 -10.32
CA VAL A 171 11.95 1.03 -9.90
C VAL A 171 13.08 0.29 -9.19
N LYS A 172 14.21 0.09 -9.88
CA LYS A 172 15.36 -0.65 -9.33
C LYS A 172 15.91 -0.02 -8.06
N VAL A 173 16.19 -0.86 -7.06
CA VAL A 173 16.76 -0.46 -5.76
C VAL A 173 18.11 -1.14 -5.54
N ASP A 174 19.12 -0.36 -5.15
CA ASP A 174 20.40 -0.92 -4.67
C ASP A 174 20.22 -1.40 -3.22
N ALA A 175 19.84 -2.66 -3.08
CA ALA A 175 19.48 -3.24 -1.79
C ALA A 175 20.64 -3.90 -1.05
N ASP A 176 21.76 -4.19 -1.73
CA ASP A 176 22.83 -4.98 -1.13
C ASP A 176 23.62 -4.13 -0.13
N VAL A 177 23.61 -4.56 1.14
CA VAL A 177 24.41 -3.90 2.16
C VAL A 177 25.86 -4.26 1.91
N LYS A 178 26.64 -3.32 1.36
CA LYS A 178 28.09 -3.46 1.28
C LYS A 178 28.61 -3.77 2.69
N SER A 179 29.08 -5.00 2.87
CA SER A 179 29.81 -5.40 4.06
C SER A 179 30.97 -4.41 4.21
N MET A 180 30.90 -3.51 5.20
CA MET A 180 32.13 -2.94 5.72
C MET A 180 32.88 -4.12 6.31
N ALA A 181 33.79 -4.70 5.52
CA ALA A 181 34.81 -5.55 6.07
C ALA A 181 35.46 -4.73 7.18
N LEU A 182 35.31 -5.17 8.43
CA LEU A 182 36.20 -4.74 9.49
C LEU A 182 37.59 -5.21 9.07
N THR A 183 38.33 -4.37 8.38
CA THR A 183 39.78 -4.43 8.38
C THR A 183 40.21 -4.05 9.79
N SER A 184 40.24 -5.06 10.66
CA SER A 184 41.08 -5.04 11.85
C SER A 184 42.49 -4.64 11.42
N PRO A 185 43.15 -3.69 12.08
CA PRO A 185 44.54 -3.37 11.79
C PRO A 185 45.40 -4.52 12.32
N SER A 186 45.69 -5.50 11.46
CA SER A 186 46.77 -6.44 11.72
C SER A 186 48.08 -5.66 11.67
N THR A 187 48.71 -5.60 12.83
CA THR A 187 50.04 -5.04 13.04
C THR A 187 51.03 -6.11 12.60
N ASP A 188 51.54 -6.03 11.38
CA ASP A 188 52.68 -6.84 10.97
C ASP A 188 53.93 -5.96 10.87
N ILE A 189 54.85 -6.28 11.78
CA ILE A 189 56.17 -5.71 11.95
C ILE A 189 57.13 -6.49 11.03
N ALA A 190 57.88 -5.72 10.24
CA ALA A 190 59.23 -5.97 9.71
C ALA A 190 59.52 -7.22 8.88
N GLU A 191 60.01 -7.00 7.65
CA GLU A 191 61.25 -7.63 7.20
C GLU A 191 61.98 -6.77 6.16
N SER A 192 63.14 -6.23 6.57
CA SER A 192 64.19 -5.70 5.68
C SER A 192 64.93 -6.88 5.03
N PRO A 193 65.27 -6.84 3.73
CA PRO A 193 66.23 -7.80 3.19
C PRO A 193 67.65 -7.34 3.52
N SER A 194 68.34 -8.15 4.32
CA SER A 194 69.76 -8.02 4.63
C SER A 194 70.64 -8.29 3.41
N SER A 195 71.70 -7.51 3.34
CA SER A 195 72.87 -7.62 2.47
C SER A 195 73.52 -9.01 2.45
N SER A 196 74.00 -9.41 1.27
CA SER A 196 75.18 -10.26 1.14
C SER A 196 76.12 -9.65 0.11
N ASN A 197 77.37 -9.48 0.56
CA ASN A 197 78.46 -8.87 -0.20
C ASN A 197 78.92 -9.80 -1.33
N ASN A 198 79.24 -9.23 -2.49
CA ASN A 198 80.44 -9.64 -3.21
C ASN A 198 81.03 -8.48 -4.03
N ALA A 199 82.34 -8.33 -3.88
CA ALA A 199 83.14 -7.23 -4.37
C ALA A 199 83.36 -7.29 -5.89
N THR A 200 83.31 -6.14 -6.57
CA THR A 200 84.21 -5.88 -7.70
C THR A 200 84.51 -4.39 -7.79
N LYS A 201 85.80 -4.07 -7.77
CA LYS A 201 86.38 -2.74 -8.00
C LYS A 201 86.14 -2.29 -9.43
N THR A 202 85.67 -1.06 -9.62
CA THR A 202 86.23 -0.13 -10.60
C THR A 202 85.90 1.31 -10.18
N ALA A 203 86.91 1.99 -9.66
CA ALA A 203 86.89 3.43 -9.49
C ALA A 203 87.10 4.11 -10.85
N SER A 204 86.27 5.10 -11.15
CA SER A 204 86.48 6.14 -12.15
C SER A 204 85.84 7.42 -11.63
N PRO A 205 86.37 8.59 -11.99
CA PRO A 205 86.51 9.71 -11.07
C PRO A 205 85.20 10.48 -10.92
N ASN A 206 84.79 10.73 -9.68
CA ASN A 206 83.79 11.74 -9.33
C ASN A 206 84.23 13.09 -9.92
N THR A 207 83.57 13.51 -11.00
CA THR A 207 83.61 14.89 -11.46
C THR A 207 82.83 15.75 -10.47
N ASP A 208 83.53 16.67 -9.79
CA ASP A 208 83.00 17.66 -8.83
C ASP A 208 81.77 18.44 -9.32
N GLY A 209 81.51 18.46 -10.64
CA GLY A 209 80.33 19.08 -11.24
C GLY A 209 79.02 18.33 -10.95
N GLU A 210 79.03 17.00 -10.97
CA GLU A 210 77.81 16.19 -10.82
C GLU A 210 77.30 16.22 -9.37
N VAL A 211 78.23 16.24 -8.40
CA VAL A 211 77.90 16.41 -6.97
C VAL A 211 77.33 17.80 -6.69
N LYS A 212 77.83 18.85 -7.35
CA LYS A 212 77.30 20.22 -7.24
C LYS A 212 75.90 20.33 -7.82
N ASP A 213 75.66 19.73 -9.00
CA ASP A 213 74.34 19.75 -9.63
C ASP A 213 73.30 19.01 -8.80
N LEU A 214 73.67 17.85 -8.22
CA LEU A 214 72.80 17.11 -7.30
C LEU A 214 72.52 17.87 -6.00
N GLN A 215 73.50 18.60 -5.47
CA GLN A 215 73.28 19.48 -4.31
C GLN A 215 72.35 20.66 -4.63
N ALA A 216 72.48 21.25 -5.83
CA ALA A 216 71.60 22.32 -6.30
C ALA A 216 70.16 21.82 -6.52
N GLN A 217 70.00 20.65 -7.13
CA GLN A 217 68.69 19.99 -7.31
C GLN A 217 68.05 19.66 -5.95
N LEU A 218 68.82 19.10 -5.00
CA LEU A 218 68.31 18.80 -3.66
C LEU A 218 67.81 20.05 -2.92
N GLN A 219 68.53 21.17 -3.03
CA GLN A 219 68.10 22.44 -2.43
C GLN A 219 66.83 22.96 -3.09
N SER A 220 66.75 22.94 -4.42
CA SER A 220 65.57 23.33 -5.19
C SER A 220 64.34 22.48 -4.80
N THR A 221 64.47 21.15 -4.79
CA THR A 221 63.39 20.24 -4.41
C THR A 221 62.97 20.41 -2.95
N LYS A 222 63.91 20.63 -2.02
CA LYS A 222 63.59 20.93 -0.61
C LYS A 222 62.78 22.22 -0.47
N GLN A 223 63.10 23.23 -1.26
CA GLN A 223 62.39 24.50 -1.21
C GLN A 223 60.99 24.38 -1.81
N GLN A 224 60.86 23.64 -2.91
CA GLN A 224 59.57 23.35 -3.55
C GLN A 224 58.65 22.53 -2.63
N LEU A 225 59.17 21.49 -1.98
CA LEU A 225 58.40 20.68 -1.02
C LEU A 225 57.96 21.49 0.20
N ARG A 226 58.76 22.45 0.67
CA ARG A 226 58.35 23.32 1.79
C ARG A 226 57.17 24.21 1.42
N ILE A 227 57.18 24.77 0.22
CA ILE A 227 56.08 25.59 -0.31
C ILE A 227 54.81 24.73 -0.45
N GLU A 228 54.93 23.54 -1.03
CA GLU A 228 53.80 22.62 -1.22
C GLU A 228 53.19 22.16 0.12
N ILE A 229 54.03 21.84 1.12
CA ILE A 229 53.57 21.50 2.48
C ILE A 229 52.84 22.67 3.14
N GLU A 230 53.28 23.91 2.93
CA GLU A 230 52.66 25.09 3.51
C GLU A 230 51.30 25.38 2.85
N GLU A 231 51.20 25.21 1.53
CA GLU A 231 49.93 25.32 0.80
C GLU A 231 48.93 24.22 1.19
N GLU A 232 49.38 22.97 1.35
CA GLU A 232 48.54 21.86 1.83
C GLU A 232 48.03 22.12 3.26
N LYS A 233 48.88 22.62 4.16
CA LYS A 233 48.47 23.02 5.52
C LYS A 233 47.44 24.16 5.49
N LYS A 234 47.57 25.11 4.57
CA LYS A 234 46.58 26.18 4.41
C LYS A 234 45.24 25.63 3.93
N LYS A 235 45.23 24.76 2.91
CA LYS A 235 44.00 24.09 2.45
C LYS A 235 43.37 23.22 3.52
N ALA A 236 44.17 22.51 4.32
CA ALA A 236 43.69 21.69 5.42
C ALA A 236 43.02 22.52 6.53
N THR A 237 43.56 23.70 6.85
CA THR A 237 42.96 24.61 7.85
C THR A 237 41.68 25.27 7.33
N GLU A 238 41.64 25.68 6.06
CA GLU A 238 40.42 26.17 5.40
C GLU A 238 39.30 25.12 5.38
N ASN A 239 39.61 23.89 4.96
CA ASN A 239 38.66 22.77 4.96
C ASN A 239 38.14 22.42 6.36
N LYS A 240 39.00 22.50 7.39
CA LYS A 240 38.62 22.25 8.79
C LYS A 240 37.61 23.27 9.31
N ILE A 241 37.62 24.50 8.79
CA ILE A 241 36.67 25.56 9.15
C ILE A 241 35.40 25.50 8.28
N GLU A 242 35.55 25.19 6.99
CA GLU A 242 34.44 25.21 6.03
C GLU A 242 33.47 24.02 6.22
N ASN A 243 33.97 22.80 6.46
CA ASN A 243 33.13 21.60 6.56
C ASN A 243 32.08 21.69 7.69
N PRO A 244 32.43 22.10 8.93
CA PRO A 244 31.44 22.27 10.00
C PRO A 244 30.40 23.33 9.66
N ARG A 245 30.80 24.43 9.01
CA ARG A 245 29.88 25.49 8.57
C ARG A 245 28.94 25.01 7.46
N ARG A 246 29.42 24.19 6.52
CA ARG A 246 28.61 23.57 5.47
C ARG A 246 27.60 22.58 6.06
N ASN A 247 28.01 21.76 7.03
CA ASN A 247 27.12 20.84 7.73
C ASN A 247 26.02 21.57 8.52
N GLN A 248 26.35 22.65 9.24
CA GLN A 248 25.34 23.47 9.92
C GLN A 248 24.37 24.15 8.93
N ARG A 249 24.85 24.59 7.76
CA ARG A 249 23.99 25.15 6.71
C ARG A 249 23.05 24.10 6.12
N LEU A 250 23.52 22.88 5.90
CA LEU A 250 22.70 21.75 5.45
C LEU A 250 21.65 21.38 6.49
N GLN A 251 22.01 21.29 7.77
CA GLN A 251 21.08 21.00 8.87
C GLN A 251 19.97 22.06 8.99
N LYS A 252 20.32 23.35 8.85
CA LYS A 252 19.34 24.46 8.81
C LYS A 252 18.47 24.44 7.56
N ARG A 253 18.99 23.96 6.42
CA ARG A 253 18.24 23.79 5.18
C ARG A 253 17.32 22.58 5.19
N CYS A 254 17.62 21.52 5.96
CA CYS A 254 16.72 20.38 6.17
C CYS A 254 15.58 20.70 7.15
N HIS A 255 15.83 21.48 8.21
CA HIS A 255 14.78 21.83 9.20
C HIS A 255 13.74 22.85 8.71
N ARG A 256 14.07 23.70 7.73
CA ARG A 256 13.12 24.68 7.14
C ARG A 256 11.97 24.02 6.36
N PRO A 257 12.21 23.11 5.40
CA PRO A 257 11.16 22.46 4.65
C PRO A 257 10.29 21.56 5.53
N GLU A 258 10.83 20.86 6.55
CA GLU A 258 10.02 20.08 7.49
C GLU A 258 9.03 20.93 8.28
N LYS A 259 9.49 22.04 8.89
CA LYS A 259 8.58 22.94 9.60
C LYS A 259 7.53 23.52 8.65
N CYS A 260 7.91 23.99 7.47
CA CYS A 260 6.97 24.51 6.48
C CYS A 260 5.99 23.44 5.96
N PHE A 261 6.42 22.19 5.82
CA PHE A 261 5.61 21.07 5.37
C PHE A 261 4.63 20.63 6.46
N CYS A 262 5.06 20.54 7.73
CA CYS A 262 4.20 20.27 8.86
C CYS A 262 3.10 21.35 9.02
N THR A 263 3.43 22.63 8.88
CA THR A 263 2.41 23.70 8.96
C THR A 263 1.45 23.67 7.77
N ARG A 264 1.93 23.36 6.56
CA ARG A 264 1.09 23.24 5.36
C ARG A 264 0.18 22.01 5.42
N SER A 265 0.69 20.87 5.89
CA SER A 265 -0.08 19.64 6.09
C SER A 265 -1.13 19.81 7.19
N ALA A 266 -0.78 20.42 8.33
CA ALA A 266 -1.73 20.73 9.39
C ALA A 266 -2.86 21.66 8.90
N ARG A 267 -2.53 22.74 8.18
CA ARG A 267 -3.53 23.63 7.57
C ARG A 267 -4.39 22.92 6.52
N GLY A 268 -3.82 22.00 5.75
CA GLY A 268 -4.55 21.17 4.78
C GLY A 268 -5.55 20.24 5.47
N LYS A 269 -5.15 19.59 6.58
CA LYS A 269 -6.02 18.72 7.37
C LYS A 269 -7.18 19.49 8.00
N THR A 270 -6.94 20.68 8.57
CA THR A 270 -8.00 21.52 9.14
C THR A 270 -9.01 21.97 8.09
N LYS A 271 -8.57 22.41 6.90
CA LYS A 271 -9.46 22.79 5.80
C LYS A 271 -10.28 21.62 5.28
N SER A 272 -9.62 20.48 5.05
CA SER A 272 -10.32 19.27 4.60
C SER A 272 -11.34 18.78 5.64
N GLN A 273 -11.04 18.87 6.94
CA GLN A 273 -12.00 18.53 7.99
C GLN A 273 -13.20 19.48 8.01
N GLN A 274 -12.99 20.78 7.81
CA GLN A 274 -14.09 21.76 7.70
C GLN A 274 -14.98 21.47 6.47
N GLU A 275 -14.37 21.22 5.31
CA GLU A 275 -15.11 20.88 4.08
C GLU A 275 -15.89 19.56 4.23
N ILE A 276 -15.32 18.56 4.91
CA ILE A 276 -16.02 17.30 5.22
C ILE A 276 -17.19 17.53 6.18
N GLU A 277 -17.04 18.39 7.18
CA GLU A 277 -18.11 18.70 8.12
C GLU A 277 -19.26 19.48 7.46
N GLU A 278 -18.92 20.45 6.59
CA GLU A 278 -19.90 21.16 5.76
C GLU A 278 -20.62 20.23 4.79
N ALA A 279 -19.89 19.33 4.11
CA ALA A 279 -20.48 18.32 3.25
C ALA A 279 -21.40 17.36 4.02
N ARG A 280 -21.03 16.98 5.25
CA ARG A 280 -21.89 16.15 6.13
C ARG A 280 -23.17 16.89 6.54
N LYS A 281 -23.08 18.17 6.87
CA LYS A 281 -24.26 19.01 7.18
C LYS A 281 -25.18 19.16 5.97
N ALA A 282 -24.61 19.41 4.79
CA ALA A 282 -25.36 19.49 3.54
C ALA A 282 -26.05 18.15 3.20
N LEU A 283 -25.35 17.02 3.38
CA LEU A 283 -25.92 15.69 3.17
C LEU A 283 -27.05 15.39 4.17
N ALA A 284 -26.88 15.74 5.45
CA ALA A 284 -27.92 15.57 6.45
C ALA A 284 -29.19 16.36 6.10
N LYS A 285 -29.03 17.61 5.67
CA LYS A 285 -30.15 18.44 5.22
C LYS A 285 -30.83 17.86 3.97
N ALA A 286 -30.06 17.40 2.99
CA ALA A 286 -30.61 16.76 1.80
C ALA A 286 -31.39 15.47 2.12
N ILE A 287 -30.95 14.69 3.11
CA ILE A 287 -31.67 13.50 3.58
C ILE A 287 -32.97 13.90 4.28
N GLU A 288 -32.98 14.96 5.08
CA GLU A 288 -34.18 15.47 5.72
C GLU A 288 -35.21 15.97 4.70
N ASP A 289 -34.77 16.77 3.73
CA ASP A 289 -35.62 17.26 2.63
C ASP A 289 -36.18 16.09 1.79
N ALA A 290 -35.37 15.07 1.52
CA ALA A 290 -35.79 13.87 0.79
C ALA A 290 -36.83 13.05 1.59
N LYS A 291 -36.68 12.93 2.92
CA LYS A 291 -37.65 12.26 3.78
C LYS A 291 -38.98 13.01 3.81
N ALA A 292 -38.95 14.33 4.00
CA ALA A 292 -40.16 15.15 3.99
C ALA A 292 -40.92 15.06 2.65
N LYS A 293 -40.18 15.00 1.52
CA LYS A 293 -40.79 14.78 0.21
C LYS A 293 -41.42 13.39 0.09
N ALA A 294 -40.73 12.34 0.55
CA ALA A 294 -41.25 10.98 0.54
C ALA A 294 -42.50 10.81 1.41
N ASP A 295 -42.55 11.46 2.58
CA ASP A 295 -43.71 11.42 3.48
C ASP A 295 -44.94 12.10 2.82
N ASN A 296 -44.74 13.24 2.16
CA ASN A 296 -45.80 13.92 1.40
C ASN A 296 -46.29 13.05 0.22
N GLU A 297 -45.38 12.40 -0.51
CA GLU A 297 -45.76 11.49 -1.60
C GLU A 297 -46.52 10.25 -1.08
N LEU A 298 -46.12 9.70 0.08
CA LEU A 298 -46.84 8.61 0.74
C LEU A 298 -48.25 9.01 1.18
N GLU A 299 -48.41 10.21 1.75
CA GLU A 299 -49.73 10.74 2.11
C GLU A 299 -50.62 10.88 0.87
N GLN A 300 -50.09 11.41 -0.23
CA GLN A 300 -50.81 11.54 -1.49
C GLN A 300 -51.20 10.18 -2.08
N ILE A 301 -50.31 9.19 -2.03
CA ILE A 301 -50.62 7.81 -2.46
C ILE A 301 -51.76 7.23 -1.62
N ASN A 302 -51.73 7.40 -0.29
CA ASN A 302 -52.77 6.90 0.59
C ASN A 302 -54.13 7.55 0.32
N LEU A 303 -54.17 8.86 0.06
CA LEU A 303 -55.38 9.57 -0.35
C LEU A 303 -55.92 9.04 -1.68
N ASN A 304 -55.06 8.87 -2.68
CA ASN A 304 -55.45 8.31 -3.98
C ASN A 304 -55.99 6.89 -3.87
N VAL A 305 -55.40 6.05 -3.01
CA VAL A 305 -55.88 4.68 -2.76
C VAL A 305 -57.25 4.70 -2.07
N GLN A 306 -57.47 5.60 -1.11
CA GLN A 306 -58.79 5.75 -0.47
C GLN A 306 -59.84 6.23 -1.46
N GLU A 307 -59.53 7.23 -2.29
CA GLU A 307 -60.43 7.73 -3.32
C GLU A 307 -60.77 6.63 -4.36
N ALA A 308 -59.76 5.87 -4.80
CA ALA A 308 -59.97 4.74 -5.71
C ALA A 308 -60.86 3.65 -5.09
N ARG A 309 -60.68 3.34 -3.79
CA ARG A 309 -61.55 2.40 -3.06
C ARG A 309 -62.99 2.91 -2.97
N GLN A 310 -63.19 4.19 -2.70
CA GLN A 310 -64.53 4.80 -2.66
C GLN A 310 -65.20 4.73 -4.04
N LYS A 311 -64.49 5.12 -5.11
CA LYS A 311 -65.00 5.02 -6.49
C LYS A 311 -65.34 3.58 -6.87
N ALA A 312 -64.48 2.62 -6.55
CA ALA A 312 -64.74 1.21 -6.79
C ALA A 312 -65.98 0.71 -6.01
N SER A 313 -66.14 1.10 -4.75
CA SER A 313 -67.31 0.73 -3.95
C SER A 313 -68.61 1.31 -4.52
N ALA A 314 -68.59 2.58 -4.96
CA ALA A 314 -69.74 3.21 -5.61
C ALA A 314 -70.08 2.53 -6.94
N ALA A 315 -69.08 2.18 -7.75
CA ALA A 315 -69.29 1.44 -8.99
C ALA A 315 -69.88 0.04 -8.75
N ILE A 316 -69.42 -0.66 -7.71
CA ILE A 316 -69.97 -1.97 -7.32
C ILE A 316 -71.44 -1.84 -6.90
N GLU A 317 -71.79 -0.85 -6.09
CA GLU A 317 -73.19 -0.64 -5.67
C GLU A 317 -74.08 -0.26 -6.86
N THR A 318 -73.61 0.61 -7.76
CA THR A 318 -74.33 0.92 -9.00
C THR A 318 -74.54 -0.33 -9.86
N ALA A 319 -73.49 -1.13 -10.08
CA ALA A 319 -73.58 -2.37 -10.85
C ALA A 319 -74.53 -3.40 -10.21
N LYS A 320 -74.57 -3.51 -8.88
CA LYS A 320 -75.55 -4.35 -8.16
C LYS A 320 -76.98 -3.88 -8.38
N LEU A 321 -77.23 -2.57 -8.32
CA LEU A 321 -78.55 -1.99 -8.55
C LEU A 321 -79.01 -2.20 -9.99
N GLU A 322 -78.13 -2.00 -10.97
CA GLU A 322 -78.41 -2.26 -12.38
C GLU A 322 -78.68 -3.75 -12.64
N SER A 323 -77.83 -4.64 -12.11
CA SER A 323 -78.03 -6.09 -12.23
C SER A 323 -79.35 -6.53 -11.58
N ALA A 324 -79.70 -5.98 -10.42
CA ALA A 324 -80.97 -6.27 -9.76
C ALA A 324 -82.18 -5.80 -10.58
N LYS A 325 -82.10 -4.62 -11.22
CA LYS A 325 -83.14 -4.11 -12.13
C LYS A 325 -83.27 -5.00 -13.37
N GLU A 326 -82.17 -5.40 -13.98
CA GLU A 326 -82.17 -6.28 -15.15
C GLU A 326 -82.78 -7.64 -14.82
N VAL A 327 -82.35 -8.27 -13.71
CA VAL A 327 -82.94 -9.54 -13.25
C VAL A 327 -84.43 -9.40 -12.96
N ALA A 328 -84.87 -8.29 -12.35
CA ALA A 328 -86.29 -8.04 -12.13
C ALA A 328 -87.07 -7.91 -13.44
N ALA A 329 -86.55 -7.18 -14.42
CA ALA A 329 -87.14 -7.03 -15.74
C ALA A 329 -87.22 -8.38 -16.49
N THR A 330 -86.16 -9.20 -16.43
CA THR A 330 -86.17 -10.54 -17.01
C THR A 330 -87.22 -11.44 -16.35
N ARG A 331 -87.35 -11.38 -15.02
CA ARG A 331 -88.38 -12.14 -14.29
C ARG A 331 -89.79 -11.69 -14.66
N GLU A 332 -90.02 -10.39 -14.81
CA GLU A 332 -91.32 -9.86 -15.25
C GLU A 332 -91.67 -10.31 -16.68
N SER A 333 -90.71 -10.26 -17.60
CA SER A 333 -90.89 -10.75 -18.97
C SER A 333 -91.19 -12.25 -18.99
N ALA A 334 -90.42 -13.05 -18.25
CA ALA A 334 -90.65 -14.49 -18.13
C ALA A 334 -92.03 -14.81 -17.52
N ALA A 335 -92.47 -14.06 -16.51
CA ALA A 335 -93.80 -14.24 -15.92
C ALA A 335 -94.92 -13.94 -16.94
N LYS A 336 -94.78 -12.88 -17.75
CA LYS A 336 -95.71 -12.56 -18.85
C LYS A 336 -95.76 -13.67 -19.89
N GLU A 337 -94.62 -14.22 -20.29
CA GLU A 337 -94.54 -15.34 -21.23
C GLU A 337 -95.19 -16.61 -20.68
N VAL A 338 -94.92 -16.96 -19.42
CA VAL A 338 -95.55 -18.11 -18.76
C VAL A 338 -97.07 -17.94 -18.68
N GLN A 339 -97.55 -16.73 -18.36
CA GLN A 339 -98.98 -16.43 -18.34
C GLN A 339 -99.60 -16.56 -19.74
N ALA A 340 -98.95 -16.03 -20.77
CA ALA A 340 -99.42 -16.14 -22.15
C ALA A 340 -99.46 -17.60 -22.63
N VAL A 341 -98.49 -18.44 -22.24
CA VAL A 341 -98.50 -19.88 -22.53
C VAL A 341 -99.65 -20.58 -21.78
N LYS A 342 -99.90 -20.21 -20.52
CA LYS A 342 -101.00 -20.75 -19.73
C LYS A 342 -102.37 -20.42 -20.35
N GLU A 343 -102.58 -19.17 -20.76
CA GLU A 343 -103.81 -18.75 -21.46
C GLU A 343 -104.00 -19.50 -22.79
N LYS A 344 -102.91 -19.71 -23.55
CA LYS A 344 -102.94 -20.54 -24.77
C LYS A 344 -103.31 -22.00 -24.47
N MET A 345 -102.79 -22.59 -23.40
CA MET A 345 -103.17 -23.94 -22.97
C MET A 345 -104.63 -24.03 -22.56
N ASP A 346 -105.12 -23.07 -21.76
CA ASP A 346 -106.50 -23.10 -21.28
C ASP A 346 -107.50 -22.92 -22.44
N ASN A 347 -107.21 -22.05 -23.41
CA ASN A 347 -107.96 -21.93 -24.66
C ASN A 347 -107.89 -23.22 -25.51
N GLY A 348 -106.74 -23.89 -25.53
CA GLY A 348 -106.57 -25.19 -26.19
C GLY A 348 -107.44 -26.28 -25.56
N LYS A 349 -107.53 -26.33 -24.22
CA LYS A 349 -108.40 -27.27 -23.50
C LYS A 349 -109.88 -27.03 -23.80
N ILE A 350 -110.32 -25.77 -23.87
CA ILE A 350 -111.73 -25.42 -24.20
C ILE A 350 -112.11 -25.90 -25.62
N ARG A 351 -111.17 -25.90 -26.57
CA ARG A 351 -111.39 -26.42 -27.94
C ARG A 351 -111.44 -27.94 -28.04
N ILE A 352 -110.93 -28.67 -27.06
CA ILE A 352 -110.95 -30.16 -27.04
C ILE A 352 -112.25 -30.68 -26.41
N TYR A 353 -112.94 -29.87 -25.58
CA TYR A 353 -114.18 -30.23 -24.89
C TYR A 353 -115.47 -29.73 -25.60
N ARG A 354 -115.38 -29.33 -26.87
CA ARG A 354 -116.51 -28.91 -27.71
C ARG A 354 -116.48 -29.70 -29.00
#